data_AF-A0A934J6Q4-F1
#
_entry.id   AF-A0A934J6Q4-F1
#
_cell.length_a   1.000
_cell.length_b   1.000
_cell.length_c   1.000
_cell.angle_alpha   90.00
_cell.angle_beta   90.00
_cell.angle_gamma   90.00
#
_symmetry.space_group_name_H-M   'P 1'
#
loop_
_entity.id
_entity.type
_entity.pdbx_description
1 polymer ?
#
loop_
_entity_poly.entity_id
_entity_poly.type
_entity_poly.pdbx_seq_one_letter_code
_entity_poly.pdbx_strand_id
1 'polypeptide(L)'
;MELPLYFSKPVLHHIKHFVSGMLSSGFTGTLTDIHRESLQERDRRTLSHFLTHGNWNPSYLERIVQQVAFQQIKTHAQRDQSPIFVILDDTVCEKTKPSSQATHTIQGASFQHSHLKGRSV
;
A
#
# COMPACT_ATOMS: atom_id res chain seq x y z
N MET A 1 1.37 18.05 -2.22
CA MET A 1 0.15 17.44 -1.65
C MET A 1 0.37 17.27 -0.17
N GLU A 2 -0.37 17.99 0.67
CA GLU A 2 -0.37 17.73 2.12
C GLU A 2 -1.52 16.78 2.44
N LEU A 3 -1.22 15.70 3.16
CA LEU A 3 -2.22 14.77 3.66
C LEU A 3 -2.51 15.12 5.13
N PRO A 4 -3.76 15.47 5.49
CA PRO A 4 -4.14 15.81 6.86
C PRO A 4 -4.29 14.54 7.72
N LEU A 5 -3.17 13.84 7.93
CA LEU A 5 -3.14 12.58 8.65
C LEU A 5 -3.11 12.83 10.16
N TYR A 6 -4.20 12.51 10.84
CA TYR A 6 -4.27 12.54 12.31
C TYR A 6 -3.87 11.18 12.90
N PHE A 7 -2.56 10.95 12.97
CA PHE A 7 -1.96 9.80 13.64
C PHE A 7 -0.98 10.24 14.73
N SER A 8 -0.63 9.33 15.63
CA SER A 8 0.43 9.57 16.60
C SER A 8 1.78 9.77 15.89
N LYS A 9 2.70 10.52 16.52
CA LYS A 9 4.05 10.75 15.97
C LYS A 9 4.78 9.44 15.60
N PRO A 10 4.75 8.37 16.41
CA PRO A 10 5.37 7.09 16.04
C PRO A 10 4.79 6.49 14.76
N VAL A 11 3.46 6.52 14.60
CA VAL A 11 2.76 6.00 13.41
C VAL A 11 3.13 6.82 12.17
N LEU A 12 3.08 8.15 12.25
CA LEU A 12 3.48 9.03 11.13
C LEU A 12 4.93 8.78 10.71
N HIS A 13 5.83 8.56 11.67
CA HIS A 13 7.22 8.26 11.37
C HIS A 13 7.39 6.91 10.68
N HIS A 14 6.62 5.89 11.06
CA HIS A 14 6.61 4.62 10.34
C HIS A 14 6.07 4.78 8.93
N ILE A 15 4.93 5.45 8.75
CA ILE A 15 4.36 5.71 7.41
C ILE A 15 5.38 6.43 6.52
N LYS A 16 6.06 7.46 7.03
CA LYS A 16 7.12 8.17 6.29
C LYS A 16 8.26 7.23 5.90
N HIS A 17 8.72 6.38 6.81
CA HIS A 17 9.77 5.40 6.56
C HIS A 17 9.37 4.44 5.42
N PHE A 18 8.15 3.88 5.47
CA PHE A 18 7.60 3.02 4.42
C PHE A 18 7.54 3.73 3.07
N VAL A 19 6.94 4.92 3.01
CA VAL A 19 6.80 5.70 1.76
C VAL A 19 8.17 6.04 1.18
N SER A 20 9.13 6.50 1.99
CA SER A 20 10.49 6.79 1.51
C SER A 20 11.19 5.56 0.95
N GLY A 21 11.09 4.40 1.63
CA GLY A 21 11.70 3.16 1.14
C GLY A 21 11.04 2.65 -0.15
N MET A 22 9.70 2.71 -0.24
CA MET A 22 8.95 2.25 -1.41
C MET A 22 9.17 3.11 -2.67
N LEU A 23 9.44 4.41 -2.49
CA LEU A 23 9.71 5.34 -3.59
C LEU A 23 11.18 5.33 -4.04
N SER A 24 12.04 4.54 -3.39
CA SER A 24 13.43 4.39 -3.79
C SER A 24 13.58 3.55 -5.06
N SER A 25 14.63 3.81 -5.84
CA SER A 25 14.94 3.05 -7.06
C SER A 25 15.30 1.58 -6.80
N GLY A 26 15.70 1.25 -5.57
CA GLY A 26 16.06 -0.12 -5.14
C GLY A 26 14.90 -0.94 -4.57
N PHE A 27 13.66 -0.43 -4.59
CA PHE A 27 12.52 -1.14 -4.01
C PHE A 27 12.06 -2.30 -4.90
N THR A 28 12.18 -3.54 -4.39
CA THR A 28 11.72 -4.75 -5.10
C THR A 28 10.49 -5.39 -4.45
N GLY A 29 9.90 -4.73 -3.45
CA GLY A 29 8.72 -5.24 -2.75
C GLY A 29 9.00 -5.78 -1.34
N THR A 30 10.24 -5.69 -0.83
CA THR A 30 10.60 -6.28 0.47
C THR A 30 10.79 -5.25 1.59
N LEU A 31 10.53 -5.66 2.84
CA LEU A 31 10.86 -4.86 4.03
C LEU A 31 12.37 -4.61 4.17
N THR A 32 13.20 -5.50 3.60
CA THR A 32 14.66 -5.34 3.58
C THR A 32 15.06 -4.17 2.69
N ASP A 33 14.44 -4.03 1.53
CA ASP A 33 14.68 -2.87 0.65
C ASP A 33 14.21 -1.59 1.33
N ILE A 34 13.02 -1.58 1.95
CA ILE A 34 12.54 -0.40 2.67
C ILE A 34 13.55 0.03 3.75
N HIS A 35 14.05 -0.92 4.54
CA HIS A 35 15.05 -0.60 5.56
C HIS A 35 16.38 -0.13 4.97
N ARG A 36 16.86 -0.76 3.88
CA ARG A 36 18.13 -0.42 3.22
C ARG A 36 18.08 0.96 2.56
N GLU A 37 16.98 1.26 1.91
CA GLU A 37 16.83 2.43 1.03
C GLU A 37 16.23 3.64 1.76
N SER A 38 15.47 3.42 2.83
CA SER A 38 15.09 4.52 3.70
C SER A 38 16.33 4.95 4.49
N LEU A 39 16.66 6.23 4.47
CA LEU A 39 17.80 6.81 5.20
C LEU A 39 17.49 6.92 6.72
N GLN A 40 16.93 5.87 7.31
CA GLN A 40 16.42 5.86 8.68
C GLN A 40 17.07 4.77 9.52
N GLU A 41 17.57 5.15 10.71
CA GLU A 41 18.35 4.29 11.61
C GLU A 41 17.58 3.15 12.32
N ARG A 42 16.29 2.97 12.02
CA ARG A 42 15.44 1.99 12.75
C ARG A 42 15.66 0.58 12.22
N ASP A 43 15.84 -0.39 13.13
CA ASP A 43 15.93 -1.82 12.82
C ASP A 43 14.72 -2.28 11.98
N ARG A 44 15.00 -3.02 10.89
CA ARG A 44 14.01 -3.72 10.04
C ARG A 44 12.94 -4.46 10.82
N ARG A 45 13.26 -5.07 11.97
CA ARG A 45 12.29 -5.77 12.84
C ARG A 45 11.15 -4.85 13.29
N THR A 46 11.45 -3.56 13.49
CA THR A 46 10.46 -2.54 13.85
C THR A 46 9.42 -2.32 12.76
N LEU A 47 9.80 -2.46 11.48
CA LEU A 47 8.88 -2.35 10.35
C LEU A 47 7.88 -3.51 10.34
N SER A 48 8.39 -4.74 10.50
CA SER A 48 7.53 -5.92 10.58
C SER A 48 6.58 -5.82 11.77
N HIS A 49 7.09 -5.44 12.95
CA HIS A 49 6.28 -5.31 14.16
C HIS A 49 5.19 -4.25 14.00
N PHE A 50 5.49 -3.12 13.35
CA PHE A 50 4.51 -2.07 13.06
C PHE A 50 3.35 -2.57 12.19
N LEU A 51 3.63 -3.38 11.16
CA LEU A 51 2.58 -3.93 10.29
C LEU A 51 1.71 -4.98 10.99
N THR A 52 2.28 -5.78 11.89
CA THR A 52 1.55 -6.90 12.52
C THR A 52 0.88 -6.52 13.83
N HIS A 53 1.48 -5.65 14.63
CA HIS A 53 1.04 -5.31 15.99
C HIS A 53 0.84 -3.82 16.22
N GLY A 54 1.05 -2.99 15.19
CA GLY A 54 0.87 -1.54 15.31
C GLY A 54 -0.59 -1.20 15.60
N ASN A 55 -0.81 -0.35 16.60
CA ASN A 55 -2.13 0.22 16.87
C ASN A 55 -2.34 1.49 16.02
N TRP A 56 -2.84 1.31 14.81
CA TRP A 56 -3.25 2.37 13.89
C TRP A 56 -4.40 1.88 13.01
N ASN A 57 -5.08 2.81 12.34
CA ASN A 57 -6.22 2.50 11.48
C ASN A 57 -5.83 2.63 9.99
N PRO A 58 -5.55 1.52 9.27
CA PRO A 58 -5.21 1.57 7.85
C PRO A 58 -6.35 2.12 6.97
N SER A 59 -7.60 1.77 7.27
CA SER A 59 -8.77 2.27 6.51
C SER A 59 -8.95 3.77 6.64
N TYR A 60 -8.53 4.38 7.75
CA TYR A 60 -8.51 5.83 7.90
C TYR A 60 -7.49 6.47 6.94
N LEU A 61 -6.27 5.92 6.84
CA LEU A 61 -5.26 6.40 5.89
C LEU A 61 -5.80 6.30 4.45
N GLU A 62 -6.34 5.14 4.09
CA GLU A 62 -6.91 4.89 2.76
C GLU A 62 -7.99 5.93 2.40
N ARG A 63 -8.94 6.16 3.32
CA ARG A 63 -10.01 7.15 3.13
C ARG A 63 -9.47 8.56 2.90
N ILE A 64 -8.48 9.00 3.69
CA ILE A 64 -7.90 10.34 3.54
C ILE A 64 -7.16 10.47 2.20
N VAL A 65 -6.39 9.45 1.80
CA VAL A 65 -5.68 9.46 0.52
C VAL A 65 -6.67 9.51 -0.65
N GLN A 66 -7.72 8.68 -0.64
CA GLN A 66 -8.77 8.68 -1.67
C GLN A 66 -9.48 10.04 -1.75
N GLN A 67 -9.86 10.62 -0.60
CA GLN A 67 -10.51 11.92 -0.55
C GLN A 67 -9.63 13.03 -1.12
N VAL A 68 -8.37 13.12 -0.69
CA VAL A 68 -7.45 14.16 -1.16
C VAL A 68 -7.17 14.01 -2.66
N ALA A 69 -6.91 12.79 -3.13
CA ALA A 69 -6.70 12.52 -4.56
C ALA A 69 -7.92 12.93 -5.40
N PHE A 70 -9.13 12.55 -4.97
CA PHE A 70 -10.36 12.92 -5.68
C PHE A 70 -10.57 14.44 -5.71
N GLN A 71 -10.35 15.14 -4.59
CA GLN A 71 -10.47 16.60 -4.57
C GLN A 71 -9.48 17.26 -5.53
N GLN A 72 -8.24 16.78 -5.60
CA GLN A 72 -7.25 17.31 -6.53
C GLN A 72 -7.65 17.11 -7.99
N ILE A 73 -8.08 15.90 -8.34
CA ILE A 73 -8.57 15.59 -9.70
C ILE A 73 -9.75 16.50 -10.04
N LYS A 74 -10.70 16.67 -9.11
CA LYS A 74 -11.86 17.54 -9.30
C LYS A 74 -11.46 19.00 -9.49
N THR A 75 -10.56 19.53 -8.67
CA THR A 75 -10.05 20.91 -8.80
C THR A 75 -9.35 21.11 -10.15
N HIS A 76 -8.53 20.13 -10.58
CA HIS A 76 -7.84 20.19 -11.86
C HIS A 76 -8.81 20.17 -13.04
N ALA A 77 -9.77 19.25 -13.02
CA ALA A 77 -10.82 19.14 -14.05
C ALA A 77 -11.69 20.40 -14.15
N GLN A 78 -12.05 20.99 -13.01
CA GLN A 78 -12.81 22.25 -12.97
C GLN A 78 -12.00 23.42 -13.55
N ARG A 79 -10.72 23.51 -13.20
CA ARG A 79 -9.82 24.58 -13.69
C ARG A 79 -9.61 24.49 -15.20
N ASP A 80 -9.43 23.27 -15.71
CA ASP A 80 -9.10 23.02 -17.11
C ASP A 80 -10.36 22.77 -17.97
N GLN A 81 -11.55 22.88 -17.36
CA GLN A 81 -12.86 22.58 -17.97
C GLN A 81 -12.93 21.21 -18.67
N SER A 82 -12.20 20.24 -18.13
CA SER A 82 -12.07 18.90 -18.69
C SER A 82 -12.99 17.90 -17.96
N PRO A 83 -13.45 16.83 -18.63
CA PRO A 83 -14.13 15.73 -17.96
C PRO A 83 -13.17 14.95 -17.05
N ILE A 84 -13.73 14.24 -16.07
CA ILE A 84 -13.00 13.26 -15.26
C ILE A 84 -13.28 11.88 -15.84
N PHE A 85 -12.23 11.14 -16.16
CA PHE A 85 -12.32 9.74 -16.57
C PHE A 85 -12.08 8.83 -15.36
N VAL A 86 -12.95 7.84 -15.15
CA VAL A 86 -12.86 6.88 -14.04
C VAL A 86 -12.73 5.47 -14.62
N ILE A 87 -11.65 4.77 -14.25
CA ILE A 87 -11.41 3.38 -14.62
C ILE A 87 -11.79 2.51 -13.42
N LEU A 88 -12.68 1.56 -13.63
CA LEU A 88 -13.08 0.57 -12.64
C LEU A 88 -12.56 -0.79 -13.10
N ASP A 89 -11.61 -1.35 -12.36
CA ASP A 89 -10.97 -2.63 -12.64
C ASP A 89 -10.83 -3.41 -11.32
N ASP A 90 -11.14 -4.69 -11.34
CA ASP A 90 -10.94 -5.57 -10.19
C ASP A 90 -9.54 -6.18 -10.24
N THR A 91 -8.73 -5.88 -9.23
CA THR A 91 -7.37 -6.41 -9.13
C THR A 91 -7.28 -7.48 -8.04
N VAL A 92 -6.67 -8.61 -8.36
CA VAL A 92 -6.34 -9.67 -7.39
C VAL A 92 -4.84 -9.69 -7.15
N CYS A 93 -4.42 -9.48 -5.91
CA CYS A 93 -3.04 -9.70 -5.50
C CYS A 93 -2.80 -11.19 -5.24
N GLU A 94 -2.60 -11.97 -6.30
CA GLU A 94 -2.32 -13.40 -6.20
C GLU A 94 -0.99 -13.64 -5.46
N LYS A 95 -1.02 -14.51 -4.46
CA LYS A 95 0.20 -14.92 -3.76
C LYS A 95 0.87 -16.03 -4.55
N THR A 96 2.13 -15.81 -4.91
CA THR A 96 2.92 -16.71 -5.76
C THR A 96 3.49 -17.93 -5.01
N LYS A 97 3.37 -17.99 -3.68
CA LYS A 97 3.69 -19.24 -2.97
C LYS A 97 2.62 -20.28 -3.36
N PRO A 98 2.98 -21.40 -4.00
CA PRO A 98 2.00 -22.38 -4.44
C PRO A 98 1.14 -22.81 -3.26
N SER A 99 -0.18 -22.84 -3.44
CA SER A 99 -1.11 -23.33 -2.40
C SER A 99 -0.73 -24.75 -1.94
N SER A 100 -0.18 -25.57 -2.85
CA SER A 100 0.37 -26.90 -2.57
C SER A 100 1.56 -26.93 -1.60
N GLN A 101 2.23 -25.79 -1.38
CA GLN A 101 3.33 -25.61 -0.42
C GLN A 101 2.94 -24.70 0.76
N ALA A 102 1.70 -24.21 0.80
CA ALA A 102 1.18 -23.37 1.85
C ALA A 102 0.40 -24.23 2.86
N THR A 103 1.06 -24.64 3.94
CA THR A 103 0.43 -25.42 5.03
C THR A 103 -0.60 -24.63 5.83
N HIS A 104 -0.54 -23.29 5.78
CA HIS A 104 -1.49 -22.39 6.41
C HIS A 104 -1.78 -21.19 5.52
N THR A 105 -3.02 -20.68 5.57
CA THR A 105 -3.35 -19.36 5.06
C THR A 105 -2.50 -18.32 5.80
N ILE A 106 -1.92 -17.39 5.04
CA ILE A 106 -1.28 -16.22 5.63
C ILE A 106 -2.39 -15.42 6.33
N GLN A 107 -2.18 -15.06 7.59
CA GLN A 107 -3.12 -14.31 8.40
C GLN A 107 -3.67 -13.09 7.63
N GLY A 108 -4.99 -12.97 7.54
CA GLY A 108 -5.67 -11.89 6.83
C GLY A 108 -5.80 -12.06 5.31
N ALA A 109 -5.44 -13.21 4.73
CA ALA A 109 -5.66 -13.50 3.32
C ALA A 109 -6.45 -14.79 3.10
N SER A 110 -7.40 -14.76 2.18
CA SER A 110 -8.13 -15.93 1.69
C SER A 110 -7.45 -16.53 0.46
N PHE A 111 -7.81 -17.76 0.11
CA PHE A 111 -7.44 -18.34 -1.19
C PHE A 111 -8.25 -17.65 -2.28
N GLN A 112 -7.62 -16.74 -3.02
CA GLN A 112 -8.21 -16.09 -4.18
C GLN A 112 -7.61 -16.70 -5.45
N HIS A 113 -8.47 -17.19 -6.34
CA HIS A 113 -8.09 -17.75 -7.64
C HIS A 113 -8.49 -16.74 -8.72
N SER A 114 -7.54 -16.33 -9.56
CA SER A 114 -7.88 -15.54 -10.74
C SER A 114 -8.72 -16.37 -11.71
N HIS A 115 -9.80 -15.78 -12.23
CA HIS A 115 -10.67 -16.42 -13.23
C HIS A 115 -9.96 -16.69 -14.57
N LEU A 116 -8.80 -16.07 -14.80
CA LEU A 116 -7.97 -16.25 -16.00
C LEU A 116 -6.99 -17.41 -15.87
N LYS A 117 -6.88 -18.03 -14.70
CA LYS A 117 -5.91 -19.10 -14.44
C LYS A 117 -6.26 -20.36 -15.25
N GLY A 118 -5.45 -20.66 -16.27
CA GLY A 118 -5.59 -21.85 -17.11
C GLY A 118 -6.34 -21.67 -18.42
N ARG A 119 -6.75 -20.44 -18.79
CA ARG A 119 -7.23 -20.15 -20.14
C ARG A 119 -6.06 -19.73 -21.03
N SER A 120 -5.81 -20.45 -22.11
CA SER A 120 -4.96 -19.96 -23.20
C SER A 120 -5.74 -18.91 -23.97
N VAL A 121 -5.15 -17.73 -24.17
CA VAL A 121 -5.64 -16.72 -25.10
C VAL A 121 -5.29 -17.13 -26.52
#